data_AF-A0A0S9R5L8-F1
#
_entry.id   AF-A0A0S9R5L8-F1
#
_cell.length_a   1.000
_cell.length_b   1.000
_cell.length_c   1.000
_cell.angle_alpha   90.00
_cell.angle_beta   90.00
_cell.angle_gamma   90.00
#
_symmetry.space_group_name_H-M   'P 1'
#
loop_
_entity.id
_entity.type
_entity.pdbx_description
1 polymer ?
#
loop_
_entity_poly.entity_id
_entity_poly.type
_entity_poly.pdbx_seq_one_letter_code
_entity_poly.pdbx_strand_id
1 'polypeptide(L)'
;MAGDSGNNQLQGHADFNQYYGGAGNDTFVLAAKYGQTTDAATRDFSKLATYITDFHGADGDVANSGNFGEHDFINLSGFGEGSQVKMVGEAATQANSGAAKVYYYSIFDTHTGDHYNFAVNSLNGKALGEHDFNFYASSSADHGLFVA
;
A
#
# COMPACT_ATOMS: atom_id res chain seq x y z
N MET A 1 -1.21 5.67 12.55
CA MET A 1 -0.54 4.52 13.21
C MET A 1 0.94 4.68 12.98
N ALA A 2 1.76 4.42 13.99
CA ALA A 2 3.20 4.59 13.90
C ALA A 2 3.88 3.32 14.42
N GLY A 3 4.87 2.84 13.69
CA GLY A 3 5.85 1.89 14.17
C GLY A 3 6.96 2.58 14.98
N ASP A 4 8.08 1.89 15.12
CA ASP A 4 9.27 2.30 15.87
C ASP A 4 10.55 2.15 15.05
N SER A 5 11.62 1.60 15.63
CA SER A 5 12.93 1.44 14.97
C SER A 5 13.23 -0.01 14.58
N GLY A 6 12.26 -0.91 14.75
CA GLY A 6 12.36 -2.29 14.32
C GLY A 6 11.35 -2.61 13.22
N ASN A 7 11.44 -3.82 12.68
CA ASN A 7 10.54 -4.29 11.63
C ASN A 7 9.12 -4.45 12.18
N ASN A 8 8.19 -3.59 11.77
CA ASN A 8 6.83 -3.58 12.25
C ASN A 8 5.84 -4.15 11.23
N GLN A 9 4.73 -4.71 11.74
CA GLN A 9 3.56 -5.02 10.93
C GLN A 9 2.42 -4.12 11.37
N LEU A 10 1.90 -3.32 10.45
CA LEU A 10 0.92 -2.28 10.73
C LEU A 10 -0.37 -2.56 9.97
N GLN A 11 -1.47 -2.76 10.70
CA GLN A 11 -2.80 -2.98 10.13
C GLN A 11 -3.83 -2.08 10.81
N GLY A 12 -4.34 -1.13 10.05
CA GLY A 12 -5.39 -0.21 10.42
C GLY A 12 -6.76 -0.73 10.04
N HIS A 13 -7.76 -0.39 10.87
CA HIS A 13 -9.14 -0.83 10.73
C HIS A 13 -10.12 0.34 10.55
N ALA A 14 -9.61 1.55 10.28
CA ALA A 14 -10.43 2.73 10.01
C ALA A 14 -10.69 2.88 8.51
N ASP A 15 -11.65 3.74 8.16
CA ASP A 15 -11.95 4.07 6.75
C ASP A 15 -10.77 4.78 6.07
N PHE A 16 -10.05 5.63 6.82
CA PHE A 16 -8.78 6.24 6.41
C PHE A 16 -7.68 5.87 7.41
N ASN A 17 -6.59 5.28 6.90
CA ASN A 17 -5.44 4.90 7.71
C ASN A 17 -4.21 5.68 7.26
N GLN A 18 -3.56 6.37 8.19
CA GLN A 18 -2.23 6.95 7.96
C GLN A 18 -1.20 6.06 8.64
N TYR A 19 -0.22 5.55 7.90
CA TYR A 19 0.86 4.71 8.43
C TYR A 19 2.20 5.44 8.38
N TYR A 20 2.90 5.37 9.50
CA TYR A 20 4.31 5.68 9.63
C TYR A 20 5.03 4.39 10.05
N GLY A 21 5.94 3.88 9.23
CA GLY A 21 6.72 2.69 9.52
C GLY A 21 7.78 2.95 10.58
N GLY A 22 8.57 4.00 10.37
CA GLY A 22 9.76 4.29 11.15
C GLY A 22 11.01 3.73 10.48
N ALA A 23 11.93 3.21 11.29
CA ALA A 23 13.14 2.56 10.80
C ALA A 23 12.97 1.04 10.84
N GLY A 24 13.68 0.32 9.97
CA GLY A 24 13.52 -1.12 9.76
C GLY A 24 12.74 -1.46 8.48
N ASN A 25 12.48 -2.75 8.30
CA ASN A 25 11.71 -3.26 7.16
C ASN A 25 10.26 -3.46 7.61
N ASP A 26 9.39 -2.54 7.24
CA ASP A 26 8.01 -2.54 7.70
C ASP A 26 7.06 -3.22 6.72
N THR A 27 5.97 -3.78 7.25
CA THR A 27 4.88 -4.35 6.46
C THR A 27 3.58 -3.62 6.74
N PHE A 28 3.07 -2.93 5.73
CA PHE A 28 1.78 -2.24 5.78
C PHE A 28 0.68 -3.16 5.23
N VAL A 29 -0.28 -3.54 6.08
CA VAL A 29 -1.39 -4.41 5.69
C VAL A 29 -2.56 -3.57 5.24
N LEU A 30 -2.87 -3.61 3.95
CA LEU A 30 -4.04 -3.02 3.34
C LEU A 30 -5.03 -4.17 3.13
N ALA A 31 -6.08 -4.22 3.94
CA ALA A 31 -7.07 -5.28 3.87
C ALA A 31 -8.33 -4.78 3.15
N ALA A 32 -8.83 -5.54 2.17
CA ALA A 32 -10.05 -5.22 1.42
C ALA A 32 -11.29 -5.02 2.29
N LYS A 33 -11.31 -5.67 3.47
CA LYS A 33 -12.39 -5.55 4.46
C LYS A 33 -12.45 -4.17 5.14
N TYR A 34 -11.33 -3.47 5.21
CA TYR A 34 -11.22 -2.18 5.89
C TYR A 34 -10.96 -1.09 4.86
N GLY A 35 -11.07 0.17 5.26
CA GLY A 35 -10.79 1.28 4.37
C GLY A 35 -11.93 1.62 3.42
N GLN A 36 -11.99 2.87 3.01
CA GLN A 36 -12.98 3.37 2.07
C GLN A 36 -12.74 2.85 0.64
N THR A 37 -13.75 2.28 0.00
CA THR A 37 -13.73 1.98 -1.43
C THR A 37 -14.47 3.05 -2.24
N THR A 38 -14.17 3.12 -3.54
CA THR A 38 -14.86 4.00 -4.49
C THR A 38 -15.18 3.28 -5.80
N ASP A 39 -16.12 3.83 -6.56
CA ASP A 39 -16.52 3.34 -7.88
C ASP A 39 -15.49 3.58 -8.99
N ALA A 40 -14.46 4.39 -8.71
CA ALA A 40 -13.41 4.72 -9.68
C ALA A 40 -12.04 4.90 -9.02
N ALA A 41 -10.99 4.57 -9.79
CA ALA A 41 -9.61 4.87 -9.43
C ALA A 41 -9.37 6.39 -9.34
N THR A 42 -8.83 6.89 -8.22
CA THR A 42 -8.67 8.34 -8.00
C THR A 42 -7.42 8.70 -7.21
N ARG A 43 -6.93 9.92 -7.42
CA ARG A 43 -5.85 10.57 -6.65
C ARG A 43 -6.37 11.59 -5.62
N ASP A 44 -7.68 11.74 -5.53
CA ASP A 44 -8.31 12.66 -4.56
C ASP A 44 -7.98 12.18 -3.14
N PHE A 45 -7.23 12.99 -2.41
CA PHE A 45 -6.79 12.66 -1.06
C PHE A 45 -7.97 12.39 -0.11
N SER A 46 -9.12 13.03 -0.34
CA SER A 46 -10.34 12.82 0.45
C SER A 46 -11.03 11.47 0.20
N LYS A 47 -10.54 10.71 -0.78
CA LYS A 47 -11.06 9.39 -1.18
C LYS A 47 -10.02 8.28 -1.04
N LEU A 48 -8.93 8.54 -0.34
CA LEU A 48 -7.95 7.51 -0.02
C LEU A 48 -8.43 6.69 1.17
N ALA A 49 -8.24 5.38 1.10
CA ALA A 49 -8.36 4.48 2.23
C ALA A 49 -7.09 4.47 3.10
N THR A 50 -5.93 4.70 2.47
CA THR A 50 -4.64 4.61 3.14
C THR A 50 -3.65 5.67 2.63
N TYR A 51 -2.83 6.21 3.54
CA TYR A 51 -1.64 6.96 3.21
C TYR A 51 -0.43 6.44 4.00
N ILE A 52 0.54 5.86 3.30
CA ILE A 52 1.84 5.45 3.87
C ILE A 52 2.80 6.63 3.75
N THR A 53 3.35 7.11 4.86
CA THR A 53 4.05 8.41 4.92
C THR A 53 5.56 8.35 4.71
N ASP A 54 6.16 7.17 4.74
CA ASP A 54 7.61 7.00 4.84
C ASP A 54 8.06 5.65 4.25
N PHE A 55 7.58 5.32 3.05
CA PHE A 55 7.91 4.03 2.44
C PHE A 55 9.35 4.00 1.93
N HIS A 56 10.15 3.08 2.48
CA HIS A 56 11.54 2.85 2.11
C HIS A 56 11.67 1.77 1.01
N GLY A 57 12.63 1.98 0.09
CA GLY A 57 13.09 0.92 -0.81
C GLY A 57 12.24 0.63 -2.05
N ALA A 58 11.28 1.49 -2.41
CA ALA A 58 10.40 1.30 -3.57
C ALA A 58 11.14 1.02 -4.90
N ASP A 59 10.60 0.11 -5.71
CA ASP A 59 11.14 -0.41 -6.98
C ASP A 59 12.61 -0.83 -6.89
N GLY A 60 12.94 -1.49 -5.78
CA GLY A 60 14.27 -1.94 -5.46
C GLY A 60 15.26 -0.76 -5.34
N ASP A 61 15.74 -0.52 -4.13
CA ASP A 61 17.12 -0.08 -4.04
C ASP A 61 17.97 -1.27 -4.51
N VAL A 62 18.46 -1.23 -5.76
CA VAL A 62 19.07 -2.37 -6.43
C VAL A 62 20.17 -2.97 -5.55
N ALA A 63 20.16 -4.30 -5.40
CA ALA A 63 21.14 -5.10 -4.64
C ALA A 63 22.63 -4.89 -5.00
N ASN A 64 22.94 -4.00 -5.96
CA ASN A 64 24.27 -3.61 -6.39
C ASN A 64 24.73 -2.24 -5.83
N SER A 65 23.91 -1.54 -5.04
CA SER A 65 24.28 -0.31 -4.34
C SER A 65 25.07 -0.56 -3.04
N GLY A 66 25.18 -1.82 -2.61
CA GLY A 66 25.72 -2.16 -1.29
C GLY A 66 24.82 -1.70 -0.13
N ASN A 67 23.63 -1.17 -0.44
CA ASN A 67 22.63 -0.76 0.53
C ASN A 67 21.67 -1.94 0.75
N PHE A 68 21.89 -2.70 1.82
CA PHE A 68 20.85 -3.57 2.39
C PHE A 68 19.88 -2.69 3.18
N GLY A 69 19.37 -1.62 2.56
CA GLY A 69 18.61 -0.57 3.20
C GLY A 69 17.27 -1.08 3.74
N GLU A 70 16.57 -0.21 4.43
CA GLU A 70 15.19 -0.44 4.84
C GLU A 70 14.32 -0.67 3.59
N HIS A 71 13.64 -1.82 3.54
CA HIS A 71 12.76 -2.20 2.45
C HIS A 71 11.39 -2.51 3.03
N ASP A 72 10.48 -1.58 2.79
CA ASP A 72 9.11 -1.74 3.21
C ASP A 72 8.33 -2.59 2.23
N PHE A 73 7.22 -3.14 2.72
CA PHE A 73 6.39 -4.04 1.96
C PHE A 73 4.91 -3.75 2.20
N ILE A 74 4.09 -3.92 1.16
CA ILE A 74 2.64 -3.78 1.24
C ILE A 74 1.99 -5.15 1.08
N ASN A 75 1.33 -5.60 2.15
CA ASN A 75 0.49 -6.79 2.12
C ASN A 75 -0.92 -6.41 1.70
N LEU A 76 -1.38 -6.92 0.55
CA LEU A 76 -2.71 -6.69 0.01
C LEU A 76 -3.62 -7.88 0.35
N SER A 77 -4.30 -7.79 1.49
CA SER A 77 -5.06 -8.90 2.08
C SER A 77 -6.54 -8.88 1.69
N GLY A 78 -7.08 -10.03 1.28
CA GLY A 78 -8.53 -10.23 1.08
C GLY A 78 -9.11 -9.70 -0.24
N PHE A 79 -8.28 -9.17 -1.14
CA PHE A 79 -8.70 -8.81 -2.50
C PHE A 79 -8.91 -10.06 -3.37
N GLY A 80 -9.76 -9.96 -4.38
CA GLY A 80 -10.08 -11.07 -5.25
C GLY A 80 -8.94 -11.52 -6.15
N GLU A 81 -9.00 -12.79 -6.57
CA GLU A 81 -8.04 -13.33 -7.54
C GLU A 81 -8.07 -12.48 -8.82
N GLY A 82 -6.89 -12.11 -9.32
CA GLY A 82 -6.75 -11.23 -10.48
C GLY A 82 -6.94 -9.73 -10.19
N SER A 83 -7.09 -9.32 -8.93
CA SER A 83 -7.02 -7.91 -8.52
C SER A 83 -5.68 -7.29 -8.91
N GLN A 84 -5.68 -6.00 -9.22
CA GLN A 84 -4.51 -5.31 -9.77
C GLN A 84 -4.27 -3.98 -9.07
N VAL A 85 -3.00 -3.71 -8.76
CA VAL A 85 -2.53 -2.38 -8.35
C VAL A 85 -2.23 -1.58 -9.61
N LYS A 86 -2.75 -0.35 -9.69
CA LYS A 86 -2.46 0.60 -10.76
C LYS A 86 -2.05 1.95 -10.18
N MET A 87 -0.95 2.51 -10.67
CA MET A 87 -0.62 3.91 -10.40
C MET A 87 -1.60 4.84 -11.13
N VAL A 88 -2.18 5.78 -10.38
CA VAL A 88 -3.12 6.79 -10.90
C VAL A 88 -2.53 8.19 -10.92
N GLY A 89 -1.38 8.39 -10.27
CA GLY A 89 -0.68 9.66 -10.32
C GLY A 89 0.55 9.75 -9.43
N GLU A 90 1.23 10.88 -9.56
CA GLU A 90 2.28 11.33 -8.66
C GLU A 90 2.02 12.81 -8.29
N ALA A 91 2.45 13.19 -7.09
CA ALA A 91 2.60 14.57 -6.67
C ALA A 91 4.05 14.81 -6.27
N ALA A 92 4.62 15.93 -6.73
CA ALA A 92 5.94 16.36 -6.30
C ALA A 92 5.87 16.87 -4.86
N THR A 93 6.63 16.26 -3.97
CA THR A 93 6.97 16.86 -2.67
C THR A 93 8.10 17.86 -2.89
N GLN A 94 7.85 19.14 -2.59
CA GLN A 94 8.85 20.19 -2.74
C GLN A 94 10.00 20.04 -1.72
N ALA A 95 11.20 19.93 -2.27
CA ALA A 95 12.51 20.40 -1.81
C ALA A 95 12.79 20.45 -0.29
N ASN A 96 13.39 19.36 0.23
CA ASN A 96 14.60 19.49 1.05
C ASN A 96 15.51 18.24 1.05
N SER A 97 15.09 17.15 0.39
CA SER A 97 15.98 16.09 -0.12
C SER A 97 15.36 15.65 -1.44
N GLY A 98 16.00 15.94 -2.58
CA GLY A 98 15.44 15.79 -3.94
C GLY A 98 15.08 14.35 -4.39
N ALA A 99 14.82 13.44 -3.46
CA ALA A 99 14.42 12.07 -3.70
C ALA A 99 12.93 11.85 -3.43
N ALA A 100 12.39 12.18 -2.24
CA ALA A 100 11.06 11.71 -1.87
C ALA A 100 9.91 12.21 -2.76
N LYS A 101 8.97 11.33 -3.09
CA LYS A 101 7.79 11.61 -3.93
C LYS A 101 6.56 10.88 -3.43
N VAL A 102 5.40 11.53 -3.56
CA VAL A 102 4.11 10.90 -3.29
C VAL A 102 3.55 10.30 -4.57
N TYR A 103 3.27 9.00 -4.54
CA TYR A 103 2.59 8.26 -5.58
C TYR A 103 1.19 7.85 -5.11
N TYR A 104 0.24 7.90 -6.03
CA TYR A 104 -1.14 7.50 -5.81
C TYR A 104 -1.40 6.22 -6.60
N TYR A 105 -1.99 5.25 -5.93
CA TYR A 105 -2.34 3.95 -6.46
C TYR A 105 -3.80 3.63 -6.21
N SER A 106 -4.31 2.70 -7.01
CA SER A 106 -5.64 2.14 -6.84
C SER A 106 -5.56 0.64 -7.02
N ILE A 107 -6.17 -0.11 -6.12
CA ILE A 107 -6.36 -1.55 -6.24
C ILE A 107 -7.76 -1.75 -6.80
N PHE A 108 -7.88 -2.35 -7.97
CA PHE A 108 -9.17 -2.84 -8.46
C PHE A 108 -9.44 -4.20 -7.80
N ASP A 109 -10.50 -4.30 -7.00
CA ASP A 109 -10.90 -5.55 -6.37
C ASP A 109 -11.87 -6.33 -7.27
N THR A 110 -11.47 -7.52 -7.70
CA THR A 110 -12.31 -8.36 -8.54
C THR A 110 -13.51 -8.98 -7.80
N HIS A 111 -13.52 -8.99 -6.47
CA HIS A 111 -14.69 -9.44 -5.71
C HIS A 111 -15.87 -8.46 -5.80
N THR A 112 -15.59 -7.16 -5.73
CA THR A 112 -16.62 -6.11 -5.62
C THR A 112 -16.77 -5.29 -6.90
N GLY A 113 -15.72 -5.18 -7.70
CA GLY A 113 -15.62 -4.23 -8.82
C GLY A 113 -15.27 -2.80 -8.38
N ASP A 114 -15.02 -2.58 -7.08
CA ASP A 114 -14.66 -1.26 -6.54
C ASP A 114 -13.13 -1.06 -6.48
N HIS A 115 -12.76 0.17 -6.16
CA HIS A 115 -11.38 0.64 -6.06
C HIS A 115 -10.98 0.96 -4.62
N TYR A 116 -9.86 0.41 -4.17
CA TYR A 116 -9.18 0.81 -2.94
C TYR A 116 -8.05 1.79 -3.30
N ASN A 117 -8.24 3.08 -3.06
CA ASN A 117 -7.22 4.08 -3.39
C ASN A 117 -6.29 4.33 -2.21
N PHE A 118 -4.99 4.37 -2.47
CA PHE A 118 -4.00 4.65 -1.44
C PHE A 118 -2.87 5.51 -1.98
N ALA A 119 -2.19 6.22 -1.09
CA ALA A 119 -1.00 6.98 -1.42
C ALA A 119 0.20 6.43 -0.67
N VAL A 120 1.37 6.61 -1.28
CA VAL A 120 2.67 6.23 -0.72
C VAL A 120 3.61 7.39 -0.92
N ASN A 121 4.13 7.94 0.18
CA ASN A 121 5.31 8.79 0.13
C ASN A 121 6.55 7.90 0.09
N SER A 122 7.09 7.72 -1.10
CA SER A 122 8.30 6.96 -1.35
C SER A 122 9.52 7.83 -1.04
N LEU A 123 10.36 7.38 -0.11
CA LEU A 123 11.51 8.16 0.36
C LEU A 123 12.69 8.13 -0.61
N ASN A 124 12.80 7.08 -1.43
CA ASN A 124 13.81 6.99 -2.49
C ASN A 124 13.34 7.63 -3.81
N GLY A 125 12.10 8.11 -3.89
CA GLY A 125 11.58 8.84 -5.04
C GLY A 125 11.16 8.00 -6.23
N LYS A 126 11.14 6.67 -6.06
CA LYS A 126 10.66 5.75 -7.07
C LYS A 126 9.22 5.35 -6.80
N ALA A 127 8.52 5.00 -7.87
CA ALA A 127 7.24 4.31 -7.79
C ALA A 127 7.41 2.93 -7.15
N LEU A 128 6.30 2.31 -6.75
CA LEU A 128 6.30 0.90 -6.36
C LEU A 128 6.56 0.02 -7.59
N GLY A 129 7.46 -0.92 -7.44
CA GLY A 129 7.74 -2.00 -8.39
C GLY A 129 7.04 -3.29 -7.98
N GLU A 130 7.24 -4.34 -8.80
CA GLU A 130 6.58 -5.64 -8.64
C GLU A 130 6.90 -6.35 -7.31
N HIS A 131 7.97 -5.95 -6.61
CA HIS A 131 8.44 -6.61 -5.39
C HIS A 131 8.02 -5.89 -4.10
N ASP A 132 7.40 -4.71 -4.21
CA ASP A 132 7.05 -3.91 -3.04
C ASP A 132 5.70 -4.30 -2.44
N PHE A 133 4.95 -5.16 -3.11
CA PHE A 133 3.64 -5.62 -2.66
C PHE A 133 3.33 -7.03 -3.13
N ASN A 134 2.42 -7.70 -2.43
CA ASN A 134 1.82 -8.94 -2.92
C ASN A 134 0.37 -9.08 -2.47
N PHE A 135 -0.41 -9.79 -3.28
CA PHE A 135 -1.78 -10.15 -2.96
C PHE A 135 -1.83 -11.43 -2.13
N TYR A 136 -2.62 -11.38 -1.06
CA TYR A 136 -2.93 -12.50 -0.19
C TYR A 136 -4.45 -12.65 -0.17
N ALA A 137 -4.96 -13.46 -1.10
CA ALA A 137 -6.40 -13.68 -1.22
C ALA A 137 -6.98 -14.23 0.08
N SER A 138 -8.20 -13.82 0.43
CA SER A 138 -9.04 -14.64 1.31
C SER A 138 -9.40 -15.88 0.50
N SER A 139 -8.99 -17.07 0.97
CA SER A 139 -9.45 -18.32 0.34
C SER A 139 -10.96 -18.27 0.19
N SER A 140 -11.48 -18.62 -0.98
CA SER A 140 -12.91 -18.66 -1.33
C SER A 140 -13.76 -19.63 -0.47
N ALA A 141 -13.24 -20.08 0.67
CA ALA A 141 -13.89 -20.98 1.61
C ALA A 141 -14.94 -20.29 2.51
N ASP A 142 -15.04 -18.96 2.53
CA ASP A 142 -16.04 -18.25 3.36
C ASP A 142 -17.31 -17.83 2.58
N HIS A 143 -17.59 -18.52 1.46
CA HIS A 143 -18.91 -18.50 0.80
C HIS A 143 -19.61 -19.86 0.89
N GLY A 144 -19.35 -20.59 1.97
CA GLY A 144 -19.77 -21.99 2.15
C GLY A 144 -20.59 -22.27 3.41
N LEU A 145 -21.48 -21.38 3.84
CA LEU A 145 -22.59 -21.80 4.71
C LEU A 145 -23.87 -21.00 4.44
N PHE A 146 -24.49 -21.27 3.28
CA PHE A 146 -25.94 -21.11 3.17
C PHE A 146 -26.63 -22.36 3.75
N VAL A 147 -27.28 -22.14 4.89
CA VAL A 147 -28.58 -22.66 5.33
C VAL A 147 -28.91 -24.14 5.09
N ALA A 148 -29.12 -24.85 6.19
CA ALA A 148 -30.35 -25.61 6.43
C ALA A 148 -30.84 -25.31 7.86
#